data_AF-A0A1I8MVZ3-F1
#
_entry.id   AF-A0A1I8MVZ3-F1
#
_cell.length_a   1.000
_cell.length_b   1.000
_cell.length_c   1.000
_cell.angle_alpha   90.00
_cell.angle_beta   90.00
_cell.angle_gamma   90.00
#
_symmetry.space_group_name_H-M   'P 1'
#
loop_
_entity.id
_entity.type
_entity.pdbx_description
1 polymer ?
#
loop_
_entity_poly.entity_id
_entity_poly.type
_entity_poly.pdbx_seq_one_letter_code
_entity_poly.pdbx_strand_id
1 'polypeptide(L)'
;MSAVRQITPALWNSFTKWQKLSNLRYFSNSVIERRNELFTEEQKRQRERVGRIEKIEVRYLGLPQDVTLVMNRDISTPYNCAQHLSEGHCKRSVLALVDGNVAWDMHRPLPDNCTLQLLNFTVADPHVVNKAFWRSCSFMLGAALQNAFKEEANLQLHSFPGPNIKSGSFVHDVVLGSKTWEPSKPELRALSAEMIKLAAKDHKFERLEINNELALEMFKDSHYKREQLPSISSQNQGCVVVYRLGTHIDISRGPMIASSRFLGKCTIAAAHKLADEGDKDAIYRVQGVALPSGFVLNHVAYGTLEERARKLNPARQPNEPFEELSHISQMA
;
A
#
# COMPACT_ATOMS: atom_id res chain seq x y z
N MET A 1 23.96 32.24 -42.03
CA MET A 1 24.53 32.68 -40.74
C MET A 1 23.43 32.60 -39.70
N SER A 2 23.46 31.56 -38.87
CA SER A 2 22.43 31.25 -37.87
C SER A 2 22.68 32.05 -36.60
N ALA A 3 21.69 32.83 -36.15
CA ALA A 3 21.77 33.63 -34.94
C ALA A 3 21.50 32.74 -33.70
N VAL A 4 22.57 32.42 -32.97
CA VAL A 4 22.52 31.77 -31.66
C VAL A 4 21.95 32.76 -30.65
N ARG A 5 20.73 32.51 -30.16
CA ARG A 5 20.14 33.27 -29.05
C ARG A 5 20.85 32.88 -27.75
N GLN A 6 21.61 33.82 -27.18
CA GLN A 6 22.21 33.70 -25.86
C GLN A 6 21.11 33.68 -24.79
N ILE A 7 21.14 32.64 -23.96
CA ILE A 7 20.27 32.48 -22.79
C ILE A 7 20.81 33.40 -21.68
N THR A 8 19.95 34.28 -21.16
CA THR A 8 20.33 35.25 -20.12
C THR A 8 20.48 34.59 -18.74
N PRO A 9 21.32 35.14 -17.84
CA PRO A 9 21.62 34.57 -16.51
C PRO A 9 20.42 34.47 -15.55
N ALA A 10 19.30 35.14 -15.87
CA ALA A 10 18.10 35.18 -15.04
C ALA A 10 17.39 33.81 -14.93
N LEU A 11 17.52 32.94 -15.95
CA LEU A 11 16.90 31.61 -15.98
C LEU A 11 17.66 30.56 -15.15
N TRP A 12 18.95 30.75 -14.91
CA TRP A 12 19.74 29.87 -14.04
C TRP A 12 19.48 30.13 -12.55
N ASN A 13 19.20 31.38 -12.19
CA ASN A 13 18.86 31.77 -10.81
C ASN A 13 17.47 31.29 -10.36
N SER A 14 16.53 31.09 -11.28
CA SER A 14 15.21 30.50 -10.96
C SER A 14 15.27 28.97 -10.80
N PHE A 15 16.17 28.29 -11.52
CA PHE A 15 16.38 26.84 -11.39
C PHE A 15 17.07 26.46 -10.06
N THR A 16 18.04 27.26 -9.63
CA THR A 16 18.71 27.09 -8.33
C THR A 16 17.83 27.48 -7.15
N LYS A 17 16.86 28.39 -7.33
CA LYS A 17 15.83 28.69 -6.32
C LYS A 17 14.82 27.54 -6.15
N TRP A 18 14.51 26.80 -7.22
CA TRP A 18 13.69 25.58 -7.15
C TRP A 18 14.42 24.42 -6.43
N GLN A 19 15.72 24.24 -6.66
CA GLN A 19 16.54 23.29 -5.89
C GLN A 19 16.76 23.70 -4.43
N LYS A 20 16.69 24.99 -4.09
CA LYS A 20 16.74 25.44 -2.68
C LYS A 20 15.39 25.32 -1.95
N LEU A 21 14.27 25.30 -2.67
CA LEU A 21 12.93 25.08 -2.08
C LEU A 21 12.64 23.61 -1.76
N SER A 22 13.43 22.64 -2.26
CA SER A 22 13.35 21.25 -1.81
C SER A 22 13.95 21.02 -0.41
N ASN A 23 14.69 22.00 0.13
CA ASN A 23 15.38 21.93 1.42
C ASN A 23 14.59 22.59 2.57
N LEU A 24 13.27 22.76 2.46
CA LEU A 24 12.40 23.30 3.51
C LEU A 24 11.40 22.23 4.00
N ARG A 25 11.88 21.00 4.23
CA ARG A 25 11.09 19.84 4.71
C ARG A 25 11.66 19.22 5.99
N TYR A 26 12.18 20.05 6.89
CA TYR A 26 13.05 19.57 7.97
C TYR A 26 12.32 18.93 9.16
N PHE A 27 11.01 19.15 9.35
CA PHE A 27 10.29 18.56 10.49
C PHE A 27 9.64 17.21 10.16
N SER A 28 9.03 17.05 8.98
CA SER A 28 8.40 15.79 8.54
C SER A 28 9.38 14.68 8.17
N ASN A 29 10.56 15.00 7.63
CA ASN A 29 11.55 13.99 7.23
C ASN A 29 12.11 13.21 8.42
N SER A 30 12.37 13.87 9.56
CA SER A 30 12.97 13.21 10.73
C SER A 30 12.11 12.07 11.30
N VAL A 31 10.78 12.23 11.28
CA VAL A 31 9.84 11.20 11.73
C VAL A 31 9.83 10.01 10.78
N ILE A 32 9.81 10.28 9.47
CA ILE A 32 9.84 9.24 8.43
C ILE A 32 11.17 8.48 8.50
N GLU A 33 12.29 9.18 8.62
CA GLU A 33 13.63 8.59 8.75
C GLU A 33 13.69 7.67 9.97
N ARG A 34 13.34 8.17 11.17
CA ARG A 34 13.29 7.35 12.39
C ARG A 34 12.42 6.11 12.23
N ARG A 35 11.22 6.24 11.64
CA ARG A 35 10.33 5.09 11.44
C ARG A 35 10.95 4.05 10.50
N ASN A 36 11.66 4.48 9.46
CA ASN A 36 12.37 3.59 8.53
C ASN A 36 13.61 2.94 9.17
N GLU A 37 14.31 3.64 10.04
CA GLU A 37 15.42 3.10 10.84
C GLU A 37 14.91 1.97 11.74
N LEU A 38 13.88 2.23 12.55
CA LEU A 38 13.25 1.22 13.41
C LEU A 38 12.77 -0.01 12.61
N PHE A 39 12.18 0.21 11.44
CA PHE A 39 11.75 -0.89 10.56
C PHE A 39 12.94 -1.72 10.07
N THR A 40 14.02 -1.05 9.69
CA THR A 40 15.22 -1.71 9.16
C THR A 40 15.97 -2.48 10.25
N GLU A 41 16.07 -1.92 11.45
CA GLU A 41 16.63 -2.58 12.63
C GLU A 41 15.84 -3.83 13.01
N GLU A 42 14.51 -3.73 13.06
CA GLU A 42 13.66 -4.87 13.38
C GLU A 42 13.71 -5.94 12.28
N GLN A 43 13.71 -5.54 11.01
CA GLN A 43 13.90 -6.46 9.90
C GLN A 43 15.24 -7.20 10.00
N LYS A 44 16.32 -6.50 10.37
CA LYS A 44 17.64 -7.10 10.61
C LYS A 44 17.60 -8.07 11.79
N ARG A 45 17.00 -7.67 12.92
CA ARG A 45 16.83 -8.51 14.11
C ARG A 45 16.07 -9.80 13.80
N GLN A 46 14.99 -9.73 13.01
CA GLN A 46 14.23 -10.92 12.61
C GLN A 46 15.02 -11.84 11.69
N ARG A 47 15.83 -11.28 10.78
CA ARG A 47 16.73 -12.09 9.93
C ARG A 47 17.83 -12.77 10.74
N GLU A 48 18.43 -12.08 11.72
CA GLU A 48 19.46 -12.64 12.59
C GLU A 48 18.92 -13.69 13.57
N ARG A 49 17.62 -13.62 13.90
CA ARG A 49 16.93 -14.64 14.69
C ARG A 49 16.80 -15.97 13.93
N VAL A 50 16.81 -15.95 12.60
CA VAL A 50 16.86 -17.18 11.81
C VAL A 50 18.22 -17.81 12.04
N GLY A 51 18.25 -18.85 12.88
CA GLY A 51 19.47 -19.52 13.29
C GLY A 51 20.06 -20.38 12.19
N ARG A 52 20.13 -21.69 12.42
CA ARG A 52 20.61 -22.63 11.40
C ARG A 52 19.64 -22.67 10.23
N ILE A 53 20.16 -22.60 9.01
CA ILE A 53 19.35 -22.72 7.79
C ILE A 53 18.80 -24.15 7.67
N GLU A 54 17.48 -24.28 7.80
CA GLU A 54 16.75 -25.51 7.55
C GLU A 54 16.19 -25.53 6.13
N LYS A 55 16.06 -26.73 5.54
CA LYS A 55 15.51 -26.93 4.20
C LYS A 55 14.04 -27.31 4.29
N ILE A 56 13.23 -26.73 3.40
CA ILE A 56 11.81 -27.05 3.24
C ILE A 56 11.53 -27.48 1.81
N GLU A 57 10.55 -28.36 1.65
CA GLU A 57 10.03 -28.78 0.35
C GLU A 57 8.78 -27.97 0.01
N VAL A 58 8.85 -27.23 -1.10
CA VAL A 58 7.75 -26.42 -1.63
C VAL A 58 7.24 -27.06 -2.91
N ARG A 59 6.04 -27.63 -2.87
CA ARG A 59 5.40 -28.24 -4.05
C ARG A 59 4.65 -27.17 -4.84
N TYR A 60 5.23 -26.70 -5.93
CA TYR A 60 4.55 -25.80 -6.85
C TYR A 60 3.49 -26.55 -7.65
N LEU A 61 2.28 -26.01 -7.68
CA LEU A 61 1.14 -26.51 -8.45
C LEU A 61 0.78 -25.48 -9.52
N GLY A 62 0.91 -25.83 -10.79
CA GLY A 62 0.62 -24.91 -11.88
C GLY A 62 1.35 -25.18 -13.19
N LEU A 63 1.20 -24.24 -14.13
CA LEU A 63 1.83 -24.32 -15.44
C LEU A 63 3.31 -23.89 -15.35
N PRO A 64 4.23 -24.52 -16.11
CA PRO A 64 4.00 -25.53 -17.14
C PRO A 64 3.79 -26.94 -16.60
N GLN A 65 4.35 -27.25 -15.42
CA GLN A 65 4.17 -28.52 -14.73
C GLN A 65 4.34 -28.33 -13.22
N ASP A 66 3.75 -29.24 -12.46
CA ASP A 66 3.99 -29.33 -11.03
C ASP A 66 5.46 -29.69 -10.76
N VAL A 67 6.08 -29.02 -9.80
CA VAL A 67 7.49 -29.25 -9.44
C VAL A 67 7.70 -29.07 -7.94
N THR A 68 8.56 -29.89 -7.36
CA THR A 68 9.01 -29.74 -5.98
C THR A 68 10.31 -28.95 -5.96
N LEU A 69 10.33 -27.86 -5.21
CA LEU A 69 11.49 -26.99 -5.01
C LEU A 69 12.00 -27.14 -3.58
N VAL A 70 13.31 -27.29 -3.41
CA VAL A 70 13.95 -27.33 -2.09
C VAL A 70 14.44 -25.93 -1.72
N MET A 71 13.77 -25.31 -0.76
CA MET A 71 13.97 -23.92 -0.36
C MET A 71 14.48 -23.82 1.09
N ASN A 72 14.81 -22.61 1.54
CA ASN A 72 15.27 -22.35 2.91
C ASN A 72 14.10 -21.87 3.78
N ARG A 73 13.89 -22.53 4.93
CA ARG A 73 12.91 -22.13 5.96
C ARG A 73 13.15 -20.69 6.41
N ASP A 74 12.08 -19.91 6.58
CA ASP A 74 12.09 -18.53 7.10
C ASP A 74 12.97 -17.52 6.32
N ILE A 75 13.49 -17.92 5.16
CA ILE A 75 14.34 -17.08 4.30
C ILE A 75 13.77 -17.01 2.89
N SER A 76 13.47 -18.17 2.30
CA SER A 76 12.96 -18.24 0.94
C SER A 76 11.51 -17.78 0.86
N THR A 77 11.21 -17.08 -0.23
CA THR A 77 9.89 -16.48 -0.47
C THR A 77 9.24 -17.09 -1.71
N PRO A 78 7.90 -16.97 -1.88
CA PRO A 78 7.24 -17.37 -3.13
C PRO A 78 7.85 -16.72 -4.37
N TYR A 79 8.38 -15.49 -4.25
CA TYR A 79 9.11 -14.83 -5.33
C TYR A 79 10.38 -15.60 -5.72
N ASN A 80 11.13 -16.14 -4.75
CA ASN A 80 12.29 -16.98 -5.06
C ASN A 80 11.89 -18.28 -5.76
N CYS A 81 10.78 -18.90 -5.35
CA CYS A 81 10.22 -20.04 -6.07
C CYS A 81 9.89 -19.66 -7.53
N ALA A 82 9.28 -18.50 -7.75
CA ALA A 82 9.00 -18.00 -9.10
C ALA A 82 10.28 -17.77 -9.94
N GLN A 83 11.39 -17.37 -9.32
CA GLN A 83 12.70 -17.22 -9.98
C GLN A 83 13.25 -18.55 -10.49
N HIS A 84 12.98 -19.66 -9.80
CA HIS A 84 13.38 -21.00 -10.25
C HIS A 84 12.54 -21.49 -11.44
N LEU A 85 11.32 -20.97 -11.62
CA LEU A 85 10.42 -21.38 -12.70
C LEU A 85 10.72 -20.61 -13.99
N SER A 86 10.51 -19.29 -13.99
CA SER A 86 10.83 -18.42 -15.13
C SER A 86 10.72 -16.93 -14.78
N GLU A 87 11.35 -16.09 -15.59
CA GLU A 87 11.19 -14.63 -15.50
C GLU A 87 9.72 -14.20 -15.72
N GLY A 88 8.98 -14.92 -16.57
CA GLY A 88 7.55 -14.68 -16.81
C GLY A 88 6.72 -14.83 -15.54
N HIS A 89 7.00 -15.84 -14.70
CA HIS A 89 6.35 -16.00 -13.40
C HIS A 89 6.70 -14.85 -12.46
N CYS A 90 7.96 -14.43 -12.42
CA CYS A 90 8.39 -13.28 -11.60
C CYS A 90 7.65 -11.99 -11.96
N LYS A 91 7.45 -11.73 -13.26
CA LYS A 91 6.78 -10.52 -13.74
C LYS A 91 5.26 -10.56 -13.54
N ARG A 92 4.63 -11.72 -13.72
CA ARG A 92 3.16 -11.85 -13.70
C ARG A 92 2.57 -12.19 -12.34
N SER A 93 3.35 -12.79 -11.43
CA SER A 93 2.84 -13.23 -10.12
C SER A 93 2.61 -12.04 -9.21
N VAL A 94 1.37 -11.88 -8.77
CA VAL A 94 0.91 -10.77 -7.93
C VAL A 94 0.91 -11.19 -6.47
N LEU A 95 0.46 -12.43 -6.23
CA LEU A 95 0.22 -13.00 -4.91
C LEU A 95 0.50 -14.51 -4.97
N ALA A 96 0.77 -15.13 -3.83
CA ALA A 96 0.86 -16.57 -3.70
C ALA A 96 -0.36 -17.13 -2.94
N LEU A 97 -0.72 -18.37 -3.24
CA LEU A 97 -1.69 -19.15 -2.48
C LEU A 97 -0.96 -20.37 -1.91
N VAL A 98 -0.89 -20.43 -0.59
CA VAL A 98 -0.23 -21.48 0.17
C VAL A 98 -1.31 -22.45 0.66
N ASP A 99 -1.08 -23.75 0.46
CA ASP A 99 -1.99 -24.82 0.92
C ASP A 99 -3.44 -24.70 0.42
N GLY A 100 -3.59 -24.10 -0.76
CA GLY A 100 -4.86 -23.99 -1.49
C GLY A 100 -5.85 -22.96 -0.94
N ASN A 101 -5.60 -22.36 0.23
CA ASN A 101 -6.55 -21.42 0.85
C ASN A 101 -5.89 -20.19 1.52
N VAL A 102 -4.60 -20.22 1.85
CA VAL A 102 -3.94 -19.11 2.54
C VAL A 102 -3.28 -18.16 1.54
N ALA A 103 -3.83 -16.95 1.43
CA ALA A 103 -3.25 -15.89 0.62
C ALA A 103 -1.93 -15.38 1.25
N TRP A 104 -0.85 -15.32 0.46
CA TRP A 104 0.50 -15.03 0.94
C TRP A 104 1.20 -13.99 0.07
N ASP A 105 1.89 -13.04 0.70
CA ASP A 105 2.68 -12.04 -0.01
C ASP A 105 3.86 -12.69 -0.73
N MET A 106 4.16 -12.21 -1.94
CA MET A 106 5.24 -12.78 -2.76
C MET A 106 6.63 -12.66 -2.10
N HIS A 107 6.83 -11.67 -1.24
CA HIS A 107 8.10 -11.41 -0.55
C HIS A 107 8.09 -11.80 0.94
N ARG A 108 7.03 -12.49 1.40
CA ARG A 108 6.97 -13.02 2.78
C ARG A 108 7.66 -14.39 2.82
N PRO A 109 8.60 -14.63 3.75
CA PRO A 109 9.25 -15.93 3.90
C PRO A 109 8.27 -17.07 4.17
N LEU A 110 8.62 -18.28 3.74
CA LEU A 110 7.83 -19.49 3.96
C LEU A 110 8.30 -20.21 5.25
N PRO A 111 7.39 -20.49 6.19
CA PRO A 111 7.76 -21.06 7.49
C PRO A 111 7.96 -22.57 7.45
N ASP A 112 7.29 -23.30 6.56
CA ASP A 112 7.25 -24.77 6.57
C ASP A 112 7.06 -25.34 5.15
N ASN A 113 7.13 -26.66 5.04
CA ASN A 113 6.76 -27.39 3.82
C ASN A 113 5.32 -27.04 3.44
N CYS A 114 5.11 -26.70 2.17
CA CYS A 114 3.79 -26.26 1.72
C CYS A 114 3.57 -26.53 0.24
N THR A 115 2.31 -26.48 -0.17
CA THR A 115 1.96 -26.37 -1.60
C THR A 115 1.86 -24.90 -1.99
N LEU A 116 2.34 -24.55 -3.18
CA LEU A 116 2.44 -23.17 -3.65
C LEU A 116 1.76 -23.03 -5.01
N GLN A 117 0.80 -22.11 -5.11
CA GLN A 117 0.26 -21.64 -6.38
C GLN A 117 0.56 -20.15 -6.56
N LEU A 118 0.98 -19.77 -7.76
CA LEU A 118 1.27 -18.37 -8.09
C LEU A 118 0.04 -17.75 -8.77
N LEU A 119 -0.54 -16.73 -8.14
CA LEU A 119 -1.72 -16.04 -8.62
C LEU A 119 -1.37 -14.79 -9.43
N ASN A 120 -2.14 -14.56 -10.49
CA ASN A 120 -2.10 -13.35 -11.31
C ASN A 120 -3.52 -12.79 -11.50
N PHE A 121 -3.67 -11.67 -12.19
CA PHE A 121 -4.98 -11.04 -12.39
C PHE A 121 -5.94 -11.79 -13.34
N THR A 122 -5.46 -12.80 -14.06
CA THR A 122 -6.21 -13.57 -15.07
C THR A 122 -6.59 -14.98 -14.61
N VAL A 123 -6.43 -15.28 -13.32
CA VAL A 123 -6.85 -16.57 -12.74
C VAL A 123 -8.38 -16.70 -12.73
N ALA A 124 -8.87 -17.95 -12.67
CA ALA A 124 -10.30 -18.24 -12.69
C ALA A 124 -11.08 -17.61 -11.52
N ASP A 125 -10.53 -17.65 -10.31
CA ASP A 125 -11.05 -16.91 -9.15
C ASP A 125 -10.10 -15.76 -8.76
N PRO A 126 -10.32 -14.54 -9.27
CA PRO A 126 -9.47 -13.40 -8.99
C PRO A 126 -9.85 -12.68 -7.69
N HIS A 127 -10.81 -13.17 -6.89
CA HIS A 127 -11.34 -12.41 -5.74
C HIS A 127 -10.26 -12.05 -4.71
N VAL A 128 -9.40 -13.00 -4.38
CA VAL A 128 -8.29 -12.80 -3.43
C VAL A 128 -7.28 -11.78 -3.98
N VAL A 129 -6.92 -11.91 -5.26
CA VAL A 129 -5.98 -11.00 -5.95
C VAL A 129 -6.55 -9.59 -6.04
N ASN A 130 -7.84 -9.46 -6.36
CA ASN A 130 -8.52 -8.17 -6.45
C ASN A 130 -8.58 -7.47 -5.08
N LYS A 131 -8.86 -8.21 -4.00
CA LYS A 131 -8.82 -7.65 -2.64
C LYS A 131 -7.43 -7.15 -2.28
N ALA A 132 -6.38 -7.94 -2.57
CA ALA A 132 -5.00 -7.54 -2.32
C ALA A 132 -4.60 -6.31 -3.14
N PHE A 133 -5.02 -6.24 -4.42
CA PHE A 133 -4.79 -5.08 -5.28
C PHE A 133 -5.43 -3.81 -4.74
N TRP A 134 -6.72 -3.85 -4.37
CA TRP A 134 -7.42 -2.67 -3.85
C TRP A 134 -6.88 -2.21 -2.51
N ARG A 135 -6.50 -3.15 -1.62
CA ARG A 135 -5.80 -2.84 -0.37
C ARG A 135 -4.46 -2.13 -0.64
N SER A 136 -3.72 -2.61 -1.62
CA SER A 136 -2.43 -2.02 -2.02
C SER A 136 -2.63 -0.63 -2.64
N CYS A 137 -3.68 -0.41 -3.43
CA CYS A 137 -4.04 0.91 -3.96
C CYS A 137 -4.40 1.90 -2.84
N SER A 138 -5.18 1.47 -1.84
CA SER A 138 -5.44 2.28 -0.64
C SER A 138 -4.15 2.63 0.09
N PHE A 139 -3.27 1.65 0.32
CA PHE A 139 -1.97 1.90 0.97
C PHE A 139 -1.10 2.89 0.18
N MET A 140 -1.01 2.72 -1.14
CA MET A 140 -0.31 3.65 -2.03
C MET A 140 -0.91 5.05 -2.00
N LEU A 141 -2.24 5.18 -1.86
CA LEU A 141 -2.91 6.46 -1.71
C LEU A 141 -2.48 7.18 -0.43
N GLY A 142 -2.32 6.47 0.69
CA GLY A 142 -1.75 7.02 1.92
C GLY A 142 -0.34 7.62 1.68
N ALA A 143 0.51 6.87 0.99
CA ALA A 143 1.85 7.35 0.59
C ALA A 143 1.80 8.57 -0.35
N ALA A 144 0.89 8.57 -1.32
CA ALA A 144 0.73 9.67 -2.26
C ALA A 144 0.25 10.95 -1.55
N LEU A 145 -0.70 10.82 -0.61
CA LEU A 145 -1.22 11.94 0.19
C LEU A 145 -0.11 12.56 1.06
N GLN A 146 0.67 11.74 1.76
CA GLN A 146 1.80 12.23 2.56
C GLN A 146 2.85 12.98 1.72
N ASN A 147 3.08 12.57 0.48
CA ASN A 147 4.04 13.24 -0.40
C ASN A 147 3.49 14.51 -1.07
N ALA A 148 2.18 14.58 -1.29
CA ALA A 148 1.54 15.65 -2.05
C ALA A 148 1.16 16.85 -1.18
N PHE A 149 0.69 16.61 0.05
CA PHE A 149 0.29 17.68 0.96
C PHE A 149 1.50 18.37 1.59
N LYS A 150 1.36 19.67 1.83
CA LYS A 150 2.36 20.45 2.56
C LYS A 150 2.10 20.41 4.07
N GLU A 151 3.10 20.77 4.85
CA GLU A 151 3.04 20.73 6.32
C GLU A 151 1.92 21.63 6.87
N GLU A 152 1.57 22.74 6.20
CA GLU A 152 0.49 23.64 6.65
C GLU A 152 -0.90 23.00 6.61
N ALA A 153 -1.09 21.92 5.84
CA ALA A 153 -2.35 21.20 5.79
C ALA A 153 -2.58 20.31 7.03
N ASN A 154 -1.55 20.10 7.86
CA ASN A 154 -1.59 19.24 9.03
C ASN A 154 -2.21 17.86 8.73
N LEU A 155 -1.78 17.23 7.63
CA LEU A 155 -2.31 15.94 7.19
C LEU A 155 -1.93 14.83 8.18
N GLN A 156 -2.92 14.16 8.73
CA GLN A 156 -2.74 12.93 9.49
C GLN A 156 -3.46 11.77 8.79
N LEU A 157 -2.75 10.66 8.59
CA LEU A 157 -3.37 9.44 8.07
C LEU A 157 -4.21 8.77 9.15
N HIS A 158 -5.47 8.45 8.82
CA HIS A 158 -6.35 7.71 9.71
C HIS A 158 -6.43 6.24 9.27
N SER A 159 -7.62 5.77 8.92
CA SER A 159 -7.92 4.39 8.55
C SER A 159 -8.09 4.26 7.04
N PHE A 160 -7.77 3.10 6.50
CA PHE A 160 -8.26 2.69 5.19
C PHE A 160 -9.09 1.41 5.38
N PRO A 161 -10.42 1.52 5.29
CA PRO A 161 -11.31 0.37 5.42
C PRO A 161 -10.96 -0.80 4.51
N GLY A 162 -11.39 -2.00 4.90
CA GLY A 162 -11.20 -3.21 4.10
C GLY A 162 -11.76 -3.05 2.67
N PRO A 163 -11.08 -3.64 1.67
CA PRO A 163 -11.45 -3.43 0.27
C PRO A 163 -12.83 -4.03 -0.04
N ASN A 164 -13.75 -3.17 -0.50
CA ASN A 164 -15.04 -3.58 -1.06
C ASN A 164 -15.04 -3.35 -2.58
N ILE A 165 -14.68 -4.36 -3.35
CA ILE A 165 -14.54 -4.25 -4.82
C ILE A 165 -15.86 -3.82 -5.48
N LYS A 166 -17.02 -4.23 -4.92
CA LYS A 166 -18.34 -3.89 -5.45
C LYS A 166 -18.68 -2.40 -5.30
N SER A 167 -18.01 -1.66 -4.42
CA SER A 167 -18.27 -0.22 -4.24
C SER A 167 -17.88 0.58 -5.49
N GLY A 168 -16.81 0.16 -6.17
CA GLY A 168 -16.26 0.85 -7.34
C GLY A 168 -15.15 1.85 -7.04
N SER A 169 -14.69 2.00 -5.79
CA SER A 169 -13.51 2.82 -5.45
C SER A 169 -12.69 2.29 -4.26
N PHE A 170 -11.37 2.42 -4.30
CA PHE A 170 -10.53 2.25 -3.11
C PHE A 170 -10.44 3.57 -2.36
N VAL A 171 -10.27 3.52 -1.03
CA VAL A 171 -10.36 4.69 -0.17
C VAL A 171 -9.21 4.76 0.83
N HIS A 172 -8.91 5.99 1.27
CA HIS A 172 -8.09 6.25 2.44
C HIS A 172 -8.68 7.44 3.20
N ASP A 173 -8.92 7.26 4.49
CA ASP A 173 -9.42 8.33 5.36
C ASP A 173 -8.24 9.09 5.95
N VAL A 174 -8.35 10.41 5.98
CA VAL A 174 -7.33 11.33 6.47
C VAL A 174 -7.97 12.44 7.28
N VAL A 175 -7.20 13.01 8.19
CA VAL A 175 -7.58 14.22 8.92
C VAL A 175 -6.76 15.38 8.40
N LEU A 176 -7.44 16.49 8.14
CA LEU A 176 -6.83 17.74 7.68
C LEU A 176 -7.13 18.83 8.70
N GLY A 177 -6.18 19.74 8.88
CA GLY A 177 -6.32 20.94 9.72
C GLY A 177 -7.22 22.03 9.11
N SER A 178 -8.18 21.65 8.26
CA SER A 178 -9.10 22.54 7.58
C SER A 178 -10.44 21.87 7.36
N LYS A 179 -11.52 22.52 7.79
CA LYS A 179 -12.92 22.07 7.63
C LYS A 179 -13.54 22.42 6.28
N THR A 180 -12.89 23.30 5.51
CA THR A 180 -13.43 23.92 4.29
C THR A 180 -12.68 23.48 3.03
N TRP A 181 -11.79 22.50 3.14
CA TRP A 181 -11.08 22.00 1.98
C TRP A 181 -12.07 21.30 1.02
N GLU A 182 -12.15 21.84 -0.19
CA GLU A 182 -12.84 21.24 -1.32
C GLU A 182 -11.81 20.99 -2.44
N PRO A 183 -11.54 19.73 -2.80
CA PRO A 183 -10.51 19.42 -3.77
C PRO A 183 -10.89 19.90 -5.17
N SER A 184 -10.04 20.72 -5.76
CA SER A 184 -10.14 21.11 -7.16
C SER A 184 -9.75 19.96 -8.10
N LYS A 185 -10.26 19.99 -9.34
CA LYS A 185 -9.89 18.99 -10.37
C LYS A 185 -8.37 18.91 -10.60
N PRO A 186 -7.60 20.02 -10.64
CA PRO A 186 -6.13 19.96 -10.74
C PRO A 186 -5.46 19.25 -9.56
N GLU A 187 -5.93 19.44 -8.32
CA GLU A 187 -5.37 18.78 -7.14
C GLU A 187 -5.59 17.27 -7.19
N LEU A 188 -6.80 16.82 -7.54
CA LEU A 188 -7.10 15.38 -7.71
C LEU A 188 -6.24 14.75 -8.83
N ARG A 189 -5.98 15.49 -9.91
CA ARG A 189 -5.06 15.04 -10.97
C ARG A 189 -3.62 14.98 -10.48
N ALA A 190 -3.16 15.91 -9.65
CA ALA A 190 -1.83 15.88 -9.06
C ALA A 190 -1.67 14.64 -8.15
N LEU A 191 -2.67 14.32 -7.32
CA LEU A 191 -2.69 13.10 -6.52
C LEU A 191 -2.65 11.83 -7.40
N SER A 192 -3.40 11.83 -8.50
CA SER A 192 -3.36 10.74 -9.49
C SER A 192 -1.97 10.59 -10.11
N ALA A 193 -1.30 11.70 -10.43
CA ALA A 193 0.06 11.68 -10.97
C ALA A 193 1.09 11.15 -9.96
N GLU A 194 0.97 11.50 -8.68
CA GLU A 194 1.84 10.95 -7.63
C GLU A 194 1.62 9.43 -7.46
N MET A 195 0.40 8.92 -7.60
CA MET A 195 0.13 7.47 -7.64
C MET A 195 0.86 6.77 -8.79
N ILE A 196 0.78 7.31 -10.00
CA ILE A 196 1.48 6.77 -11.18
C ILE A 196 3.00 6.84 -11.00
N LYS A 197 3.52 7.92 -10.41
CA LYS A 197 4.95 8.06 -10.09
C LYS A 197 5.40 7.03 -9.06
N LEU A 198 4.60 6.72 -8.04
CA LEU A 198 4.89 5.64 -7.08
C LEU A 198 4.88 4.26 -7.76
N ALA A 199 3.98 4.02 -8.71
CA ALA A 199 3.98 2.79 -9.49
C ALA A 199 5.25 2.62 -10.34
N ALA A 200 5.70 3.71 -10.98
CA ALA A 200 6.89 3.71 -11.82
C ALA A 200 8.19 3.42 -11.06
N LYS A 201 8.23 3.62 -9.74
CA LYS A 201 9.40 3.30 -8.90
C LYS A 201 9.57 1.79 -8.62
N ASP A 202 8.58 0.96 -8.92
CA ASP A 202 8.63 -0.51 -8.74
C ASP A 202 9.08 -0.93 -7.32
N HIS A 203 8.51 -0.28 -6.31
CA HIS A 203 8.81 -0.59 -4.92
C HIS A 203 8.09 -1.88 -4.50
N LYS A 204 8.82 -2.75 -3.81
CA LYS A 204 8.26 -3.94 -3.18
C LYS A 204 7.48 -3.55 -1.94
N PHE A 205 6.40 -4.27 -1.66
CA PHE A 205 5.71 -4.18 -0.39
C PHE A 205 6.42 -5.09 0.62
N GLU A 206 7.15 -4.49 1.54
CA GLU A 206 7.89 -5.21 2.56
C GLU A 206 7.05 -5.35 3.81
N ARG A 207 6.79 -6.59 4.22
CA ARG A 207 5.95 -6.92 5.36
C ARG A 207 6.81 -7.21 6.59
N LEU A 208 6.37 -6.74 7.76
CA LEU A 208 6.98 -7.05 9.05
C LEU A 208 5.89 -7.30 10.09
N GLU A 209 6.06 -8.34 10.89
CA GLU A 209 5.26 -8.59 12.09
C GLU A 209 6.04 -8.06 13.29
N ILE A 210 5.46 -7.11 14.03
CA ILE A 210 6.11 -6.46 15.17
C ILE A 210 5.25 -6.58 16.43
N ASN A 211 5.87 -6.45 17.61
CA ASN A 211 5.13 -6.39 18.86
C ASN A 211 4.42 -5.04 19.02
N ASN A 212 3.43 -4.99 19.92
CA ASN A 212 2.68 -3.77 20.20
C ASN A 212 3.56 -2.60 20.69
N GLU A 213 4.59 -2.89 21.49
CA GLU A 213 5.50 -1.87 22.04
C GLU A 213 6.27 -1.14 20.92
N LEU A 214 6.89 -1.88 20.00
CA LEU A 214 7.59 -1.28 18.87
C LEU A 214 6.61 -0.56 17.93
N ALA A 215 5.39 -1.09 17.76
CA ALA A 215 4.37 -0.41 16.97
C ALA A 215 3.98 0.95 17.57
N LEU A 216 3.80 1.03 18.90
CA LEU A 216 3.54 2.29 19.61
C LEU A 216 4.71 3.26 19.47
N GLU A 217 5.95 2.78 19.46
CA GLU A 217 7.11 3.62 19.21
C GLU A 217 7.17 4.15 17.76
N MET A 218 6.92 3.27 16.77
CA MET A 218 6.93 3.61 15.35
C MET A 218 5.89 4.67 14.99
N PHE A 219 4.71 4.63 15.61
CA PHE A 219 3.59 5.53 15.34
C PHE A 219 3.36 6.54 16.46
N LYS A 220 4.38 6.85 17.25
CA LYS A 220 4.27 7.76 18.41
C LYS A 220 3.73 9.16 18.05
N ASP A 221 3.96 9.59 16.81
CA ASP A 221 3.55 10.87 16.21
C ASP A 221 2.08 10.92 15.79
N SER A 222 1.44 9.77 15.59
CA SER A 222 0.05 9.69 15.14
C SER A 222 -0.87 9.24 16.29
N HIS A 223 -1.68 10.17 16.79
CA HIS A 223 -2.61 9.85 17.87
C HIS A 223 -3.65 8.79 17.47
N TYR A 224 -4.23 8.90 16.27
CA TYR A 224 -5.19 7.92 15.74
C TYR A 224 -4.63 6.51 15.65
N LYS A 225 -3.42 6.35 15.11
CA LYS A 225 -2.80 5.02 14.99
C LYS A 225 -2.52 4.43 16.38
N ARG A 226 -2.09 5.25 17.34
CA ARG A 226 -1.88 4.82 18.73
C ARG A 226 -3.14 4.32 19.41
N GLU A 227 -4.27 4.98 19.19
CA GLU A 227 -5.56 4.55 19.75
C GLU A 227 -6.04 3.24 19.14
N GLN A 228 -5.76 3.02 17.85
CA GLN A 228 -6.15 1.79 17.14
C GLN A 228 -5.27 0.59 17.50
N LEU A 229 -3.98 0.81 17.78
CA LEU A 229 -2.98 -0.24 17.99
C LEU A 229 -3.37 -1.30 19.05
N PRO A 230 -3.85 -0.95 20.26
CA PRO A 230 -4.26 -1.93 21.26
C PRO A 230 -5.34 -2.89 20.74
N SER A 231 -6.35 -2.38 20.03
CA SER A 231 -7.42 -3.19 19.45
C SER A 231 -6.94 -4.09 18.31
N ILE A 232 -5.96 -3.62 17.53
CA ILE A 232 -5.35 -4.40 16.44
C ILE A 232 -4.48 -5.52 17.00
N SER A 233 -3.71 -5.21 18.05
CA SER A 233 -2.82 -6.16 18.72
C SER A 233 -3.59 -7.26 19.44
N SER A 234 -4.70 -6.94 20.11
CA SER A 234 -5.52 -7.95 20.81
C SER A 234 -6.14 -8.97 19.86
N GLN A 235 -6.52 -8.53 18.65
CA GLN A 235 -7.07 -9.41 17.62
C GLN A 235 -6.02 -10.32 16.95
N ASN A 236 -4.74 -9.96 17.03
CA ASN A 236 -3.64 -10.64 16.32
C ASN A 236 -2.58 -11.20 17.28
N GLN A 237 -3.00 -11.84 18.37
CA GLN A 237 -2.09 -12.54 19.30
C GLN A 237 -0.93 -11.67 19.83
N GLY A 238 -1.17 -10.37 20.04
CA GLY A 238 -0.14 -9.44 20.54
C GLY A 238 0.79 -8.86 19.46
N CYS A 239 0.57 -9.21 18.19
CA CYS A 239 1.38 -8.75 17.06
C CYS A 239 0.63 -7.74 16.18
N VAL A 240 1.37 -6.86 15.53
CA VAL A 240 0.87 -5.88 14.58
C VAL A 240 1.62 -6.06 13.27
N VAL A 241 0.87 -6.13 12.17
CA VAL A 241 1.46 -6.24 10.83
C VAL A 241 1.62 -4.85 10.24
N VAL A 242 2.86 -4.50 9.89
CA VAL A 242 3.21 -3.26 9.21
C VAL A 242 3.77 -3.56 7.83
N TYR A 243 3.53 -2.65 6.90
CA TYR A 243 4.09 -2.70 5.56
C TYR A 243 4.92 -1.46 5.29
N ARG A 244 6.02 -1.63 4.56
CA ARG A 244 6.84 -0.54 4.00
C ARG A 244 6.74 -0.54 2.47
N LEU A 245 6.53 0.63 1.89
CA LEU A 245 6.63 0.90 0.45
C LEU A 245 7.54 2.11 0.22
N GLY A 246 8.80 1.85 -0.18
CA GLY A 246 9.82 2.88 -0.22
C GLY A 246 10.08 3.42 1.18
N THR A 247 9.72 4.69 1.43
CA THR A 247 9.84 5.34 2.74
C THR A 247 8.53 5.36 3.53
N HIS A 248 7.40 5.02 2.92
CA HIS A 248 6.09 5.05 3.58
C HIS A 248 5.86 3.76 4.36
N ILE A 249 5.53 3.88 5.64
CA ILE A 249 5.22 2.76 6.55
C ILE A 249 3.85 2.99 7.17
N ASP A 250 2.98 1.99 7.06
CA ASP A 250 1.67 1.99 7.71
C ASP A 250 1.20 0.57 8.08
N ILE A 251 0.21 0.49 8.96
CA ILE A 251 -0.38 -0.74 9.52
C ILE A 251 -1.38 -1.33 8.52
N SER A 252 -1.28 -2.63 8.24
CA SER A 252 -2.28 -3.33 7.42
C SER A 252 -2.34 -4.81 7.74
N ARG A 253 -3.52 -5.42 7.70
CA ARG A 253 -3.67 -6.88 7.87
C ARG A 253 -3.07 -7.69 6.72
N GLY A 254 -2.94 -7.08 5.53
CA GLY A 254 -2.47 -7.78 4.34
C GLY A 254 -3.44 -8.86 3.81
N PRO A 255 -2.98 -9.70 2.88
CA PRO A 255 -1.73 -9.52 2.12
C PRO A 255 -1.83 -8.38 1.09
N MET A 256 -0.69 -7.96 0.55
CA MET A 256 -0.55 -6.95 -0.50
C MET A 256 -0.02 -7.56 -1.81
N ILE A 257 -0.08 -6.79 -2.89
CA ILE A 257 0.53 -7.18 -4.17
C ILE A 257 2.06 -7.16 -4.06
N ALA A 258 2.75 -7.90 -4.93
CA ALA A 258 4.22 -8.02 -4.83
C ALA A 258 4.97 -6.67 -4.98
N SER A 259 4.49 -5.80 -5.88
CA SER A 259 5.15 -4.53 -6.20
C SER A 259 4.16 -3.44 -6.65
N SER A 260 4.51 -2.18 -6.40
CA SER A 260 3.77 -1.00 -6.88
C SER A 260 3.64 -0.93 -8.39
N ARG A 261 4.53 -1.58 -9.16
CA ARG A 261 4.44 -1.59 -10.65
C ARG A 261 3.15 -2.18 -11.20
N PHE A 262 2.47 -3.00 -10.39
CA PHE A 262 1.19 -3.60 -10.80
C PHE A 262 0.06 -2.58 -10.84
N LEU A 263 0.24 -1.38 -10.28
CA LEU A 263 -0.70 -0.28 -10.48
C LEU A 263 -0.56 0.23 -11.93
N GLY A 264 -1.60 0.04 -12.73
CA GLY A 264 -1.70 0.56 -14.09
C GLY A 264 -2.36 1.93 -14.11
N LYS A 265 -3.49 2.04 -14.82
CA LYS A 265 -4.26 3.30 -14.90
C LYS A 265 -4.92 3.59 -13.55
N CYS A 266 -4.70 4.78 -13.01
CA CYS A 266 -5.24 5.20 -11.71
C CYS A 266 -5.76 6.64 -11.77
N THR A 267 -6.95 6.88 -11.23
CA THR A 267 -7.55 8.20 -11.06
C THR A 267 -8.05 8.34 -9.62
N ILE A 268 -7.61 9.39 -8.93
CA ILE A 268 -8.23 9.84 -7.69
C ILE A 268 -9.45 10.68 -8.07
N ALA A 269 -10.62 10.20 -7.70
CA ALA A 269 -11.89 10.65 -8.27
C ALA A 269 -12.56 11.74 -7.43
N ALA A 270 -12.47 11.65 -6.10
CA ALA A 270 -13.08 12.59 -5.17
C ALA A 270 -12.42 12.55 -3.79
N ALA A 271 -12.60 13.61 -3.01
CA ALA A 271 -12.47 13.57 -1.56
C ALA A 271 -13.76 14.10 -0.94
N HIS A 272 -14.29 13.39 0.05
CA HIS A 272 -15.55 13.72 0.72
C HIS A 272 -15.29 14.01 2.18
N LYS A 273 -15.82 15.11 2.71
CA LYS A 273 -15.82 15.35 4.15
C LYS A 273 -16.82 14.40 4.82
N LEU A 274 -16.35 13.63 5.81
CA LEU A 274 -17.17 12.69 6.57
C LEU A 274 -17.72 13.31 7.84
N ALA A 275 -16.84 13.94 8.63
CA ALA A 275 -17.17 14.50 9.93
C ALA A 275 -16.24 15.67 10.27
N ASP A 276 -16.71 16.55 11.15
CA ASP A 276 -15.86 17.50 11.86
C ASP A 276 -15.13 16.79 13.00
N GLU A 277 -13.87 17.14 13.19
CA GLU A 277 -13.01 16.62 14.25
C GLU A 277 -12.57 17.79 15.14
N GLY A 278 -13.22 17.95 16.30
CA GLY A 278 -12.98 19.11 17.16
C GLY A 278 -13.29 20.44 16.47
N ASP A 279 -12.55 21.50 16.81
CA ASP A 279 -12.86 22.86 16.35
C ASP A 279 -12.32 23.19 14.96
N LYS A 280 -11.14 22.67 14.59
CA LYS A 280 -10.40 23.07 13.39
C LYS A 280 -10.22 21.95 12.36
N ASP A 281 -10.31 20.71 12.78
CA ASP A 281 -9.95 19.57 11.96
C ASP A 281 -11.21 18.93 11.36
N ALA A 282 -11.02 18.16 10.29
CA ALA A 282 -12.09 17.36 9.70
C ALA A 282 -11.55 16.08 9.08
N ILE A 283 -12.38 15.04 9.14
CA ILE A 283 -12.13 13.75 8.51
C ILE A 283 -12.58 13.81 7.06
N TYR A 284 -11.68 13.47 6.15
CA TYR A 284 -11.93 13.34 4.73
C TYR A 284 -11.67 11.93 4.25
N ARG A 285 -12.57 11.42 3.42
CA ARG A 285 -12.39 10.19 2.65
C ARG A 285 -11.92 10.51 1.26
N VAL A 286 -10.66 10.24 0.97
CA VAL A 286 -10.10 10.35 -0.38
C VAL A 286 -10.29 9.01 -1.08
N GLN A 287 -10.79 9.02 -2.31
CA GLN A 287 -11.10 7.80 -3.04
C GLN A 287 -10.73 7.86 -4.51
N GLY A 288 -10.36 6.71 -5.05
CA GLY A 288 -9.93 6.55 -6.42
C GLY A 288 -10.32 5.22 -7.04
N VAL A 289 -10.04 5.09 -8.33
CA VAL A 289 -10.22 3.87 -9.11
C VAL A 289 -8.96 3.55 -9.88
N ALA A 290 -8.59 2.28 -9.89
CA ALA A 290 -7.38 1.80 -10.53
C ALA A 290 -7.61 0.48 -11.26
N LEU A 291 -6.84 0.28 -12.33
CA LEU A 291 -6.73 -0.97 -13.06
C LEU A 291 -5.33 -1.53 -12.89
N PRO A 292 -5.16 -2.86 -12.86
CA PRO A 292 -3.85 -3.46 -12.88
C PRO A 292 -3.08 -3.16 -14.16
N SER A 293 -1.74 -3.16 -14.09
CA SER A 293 -0.86 -3.04 -15.24
C SER A 293 -1.17 -4.12 -16.27
N GLY A 294 -1.36 -3.74 -17.53
CA GLY A 294 -1.71 -4.66 -18.63
C GLY A 294 -3.20 -4.78 -18.91
N PHE A 295 -4.07 -4.28 -18.03
CA PHE A 295 -5.50 -4.13 -18.33
C PHE A 295 -5.74 -2.80 -19.03
N VAL A 296 -6.19 -2.88 -20.28
CA VAL A 296 -6.52 -1.70 -21.09
C VAL A 296 -8.03 -1.63 -21.23
N LEU A 297 -8.60 -0.52 -20.75
CA LEU A 297 -9.99 -0.15 -21.01
C LEU A 297 -10.04 1.07 -21.93
N ASN A 298 -11.04 1.11 -22.80
CA ASN A 298 -11.28 2.29 -23.62
C ASN A 298 -11.64 3.50 -22.73
N HIS A 299 -11.49 4.71 -23.29
CA HIS A 299 -11.71 5.94 -22.54
C HIS A 299 -13.13 6.06 -21.97
N VAL A 300 -14.14 5.64 -22.74
CA VAL A 300 -15.56 5.75 -22.36
C VAL A 300 -15.88 4.86 -21.16
N ALA A 301 -15.51 3.57 -21.23
CA ALA A 301 -15.73 2.61 -20.16
C ALA A 301 -14.96 2.99 -18.89
N TYR A 302 -13.72 3.48 -19.03
CA TYR A 302 -12.99 3.99 -17.88
C TYR A 302 -13.65 5.23 -17.28
N GLY A 303 -14.20 6.13 -18.12
CA GLY A 303 -14.97 7.28 -17.66
C GLY A 303 -16.21 6.89 -16.83
N THR A 304 -16.89 5.80 -17.18
CA THR A 304 -17.98 5.25 -16.35
C THR A 304 -17.49 4.80 -14.97
N LEU A 305 -16.30 4.19 -14.89
CA LEU A 305 -15.68 3.81 -13.63
C LEU A 305 -15.30 5.03 -12.79
N GLU A 306 -14.75 6.08 -13.42
CA GLU A 306 -14.44 7.35 -12.75
C GLU A 306 -15.70 8.01 -12.18
N GLU A 307 -16.80 8.03 -12.94
CA GLU A 307 -18.07 8.58 -12.47
C GLU A 307 -18.64 7.79 -11.29
N ARG A 308 -18.58 6.45 -11.36
CA ARG A 308 -18.96 5.58 -10.23
C ARG A 308 -18.09 5.87 -9.01
N ALA A 309 -16.78 6.02 -9.19
CA ALA A 309 -15.82 6.27 -8.12
C ALA A 309 -15.92 7.66 -7.48
N ARG A 310 -16.65 8.62 -8.08
CA ARG A 310 -16.95 9.92 -7.44
C ARG A 310 -18.00 9.79 -6.34
N LYS A 311 -18.88 8.80 -6.41
CA LYS A 311 -19.93 8.57 -5.38
C LYS A 311 -19.26 8.12 -4.08
N LEU A 312 -19.69 8.67 -2.95
CA LEU A 312 -19.13 8.34 -1.65
C LEU A 312 -19.13 6.83 -1.41
N ASN A 313 -17.96 6.27 -1.12
CA ASN A 313 -17.83 4.85 -0.82
C ASN A 313 -18.49 4.52 0.54
N PRO A 314 -19.41 3.53 0.58
CA PRO A 314 -20.15 3.16 1.80
C PRO A 314 -19.35 2.29 2.77
N ALA A 315 -18.03 2.15 2.58
CA ALA A 315 -17.18 1.45 3.53
C ALA A 315 -17.32 2.07 4.94
N ARG A 316 -17.05 1.26 5.96
CA ARG A 316 -17.13 1.65 7.37
C ARG A 316 -16.46 3.00 7.63
N GLN A 317 -17.09 3.86 8.42
CA GLN A 317 -16.53 5.15 8.79
C GLN A 317 -15.55 5.03 9.96
N PRO A 318 -14.56 5.94 10.07
CA PRO A 318 -13.63 6.00 11.20
C PRO A 318 -14.28 5.96 12.59
N ASN A 319 -15.43 6.63 12.74
CA ASN A 319 -16.09 6.86 14.03
C ASN A 319 -17.02 5.71 14.44
N GLU A 320 -17.25 4.74 13.55
CA GLU A 320 -18.06 3.57 13.86
C GLU A 320 -17.23 2.57 14.68
N PRO A 321 -17.77 1.94 15.74
CA PRO A 321 -17.05 0.94 16.52
C PRO A 321 -16.59 -0.25 15.66
N PHE A 322 -15.51 -0.92 16.07
CA PHE A 322 -15.07 -2.16 15.43
C PHE A 322 -16.06 -3.26 15.80
N GLU A 323 -17.04 -3.53 14.93
CA GLU A 323 -17.84 -4.75 15.06
C GLU A 323 -16.90 -5.96 14.98
N GLU A 324 -16.92 -6.79 16.02
CA GLU A 324 -16.30 -8.11 16.00
C GLU A 324 -16.90 -8.89 14.82
N LEU A 325 -16.06 -9.47 13.96
CA LEU A 325 -16.53 -10.37 12.90
C LEU A 325 -17.00 -11.68 13.53
N SER A 326 -18.14 -11.67 14.21
CA SER A 326 -18.82 -12.83 14.77
C SER A 326 -19.68 -13.53 13.70
N HIS A 327 -19.15 -13.80 12.51
CA HIS A 327 -19.85 -14.61 11.51
C HIS A 327 -18.89 -15.42 10.63
N ILE A 328 -18.24 -16.42 11.24
CA ILE A 328 -17.88 -17.68 10.55
C ILE A 328 -18.24 -18.84 11.50
N SER A 329 -19.54 -19.00 11.71
CA SER A 329 -20.14 -20.24 12.21
C SER A 329 -21.59 -20.22 11.75
N GLN A 330 -21.81 -20.61 10.50
CA GLN A 330 -23.06 -21.13 9.94
C GLN A 330 -22.88 -21.25 8.43
N MET A 331 -22.21 -22.31 8.01
CA MET A 331 -22.51 -23.11 6.81
C MET A 331 -21.68 -24.39 6.98
N ALA A 332 -22.23 -25.30 7.80
CA ALA A 332 -21.96 -26.72 7.77
C ALA A 332 -23.01 -27.39 6.87
#